data_AF-A0A158DSW4-F1
#
_entry.id   AF-A0A158DSW4-F1
#
_cell.length_a   1.000
_cell.length_b   1.000
_cell.length_c   1.000
_cell.angle_alpha   90.00
_cell.angle_beta   90.00
_cell.angle_gamma   90.00
#
_symmetry.space_group_name_H-M   'P 1'
#
loop_
_entity.id
_entity.type
_entity.pdbx_description
1 polymer ?
#
loop_
_entity_poly.entity_id
_entity_poly.type
_entity_poly.pdbx_seq_one_letter_code
_entity_poly.pdbx_strand_id
1 'polypeptide(L)'
;MTTAWTRFCLWTGSALPSMAAKHVGSSLRSRECDVTPERPHGLRYSLTLHAEDGARLLGFDNAHGITEGSGPGARTRIEYDHKHKGERVRFYDYEDAGKLTEDFWAEAETILQKRSS
;
A
#
# COMPACT_ATOMS: atom_id res chain seq x y z
N MET A 1 37.82 -16.00 -46.62
CA MET A 1 37.47 -15.62 -45.24
C MET A 1 36.08 -16.18 -44.97
N THR A 2 35.91 -17.45 -44.59
CA THR A 2 35.76 -17.94 -43.19
C THR A 2 34.87 -16.99 -42.36
N THR A 3 33.70 -17.36 -41.80
CA THR A 3 33.28 -18.65 -41.24
C THR A 3 31.75 -18.67 -41.06
N ALA A 4 31.11 -19.78 -41.38
CA ALA A 4 29.75 -20.12 -40.95
C ALA A 4 29.77 -20.57 -39.48
N TRP A 5 28.80 -20.14 -38.66
CA TRP A 5 28.49 -20.83 -37.40
C TRP A 5 26.97 -20.93 -37.22
N THR A 6 26.48 -22.15 -37.42
CA THR A 6 25.18 -22.66 -36.98
C THR A 6 25.38 -23.36 -35.63
N ARG A 7 24.32 -23.33 -34.79
CA ARG A 7 24.03 -24.12 -33.56
C ARG A 7 24.45 -23.52 -32.22
N PHE A 8 23.45 -23.35 -31.33
CA PHE A 8 23.27 -24.33 -30.26
C PHE A 8 21.80 -24.45 -29.83
N CYS A 9 21.38 -25.67 -29.55
CA CYS A 9 20.03 -26.12 -29.25
C CYS A 9 19.99 -26.56 -27.76
N LEU A 10 18.80 -26.48 -27.16
CA LEU A 10 18.34 -27.21 -25.96
C LEU A 10 18.98 -26.84 -24.61
N TRP A 11 18.25 -26.02 -23.84
CA TRP A 11 18.19 -26.19 -22.38
C TRP A 11 16.72 -26.26 -21.96
N THR A 12 16.41 -27.37 -21.30
CA THR A 12 15.18 -27.80 -20.63
C THR A 12 13.99 -26.83 -20.63
N GLY A 13 12.87 -27.32 -21.16
CA GLY A 13 11.55 -26.79 -20.85
C GLY A 13 11.30 -26.87 -19.35
N SER A 14 11.58 -25.79 -18.64
CA SER A 14 10.66 -25.32 -17.61
C SER A 14 9.70 -24.39 -18.33
N ALA A 15 8.44 -24.82 -18.46
CA ALA A 15 7.38 -23.83 -18.54
C ALA A 15 7.60 -22.92 -17.33
N LEU A 16 8.03 -21.68 -17.58
CA LEU A 16 7.85 -20.62 -16.59
C LEU A 16 6.38 -20.73 -16.22
N PRO A 17 6.02 -20.93 -14.93
CA PRO A 17 4.63 -20.78 -14.57
C PRO A 17 4.25 -19.39 -15.06
N SER A 18 3.29 -19.34 -16.00
CA SER A 18 2.56 -18.14 -16.32
C SER A 18 1.75 -17.81 -15.07
N MET A 19 2.44 -17.34 -14.04
CA MET A 19 1.87 -16.50 -13.02
C MET A 19 1.60 -15.21 -13.77
N ALA A 20 0.44 -15.11 -14.41
CA ALA A 20 -0.14 -13.82 -14.70
C ALA A 20 -0.15 -13.09 -13.35
N ALA A 21 0.85 -12.23 -13.13
CA ALA A 21 0.88 -11.38 -11.96
C ALA A 21 -0.41 -10.56 -12.09
N LYS A 22 -1.41 -10.90 -11.26
CA LYS A 22 -2.70 -10.21 -11.25
C LYS A 22 -2.38 -8.74 -11.04
N HIS A 23 -2.79 -7.88 -11.97
CA HIS A 23 -2.34 -6.50 -11.97
C HIS A 23 -2.89 -5.82 -10.71
N VAL A 24 -2.00 -5.36 -9.84
CA VAL A 24 -2.34 -4.57 -8.66
C VAL A 24 -1.90 -3.14 -8.93
N GLY A 25 -2.82 -2.20 -8.76
CA GLY A 25 -2.56 -0.78 -8.89
C GLY A 25 -2.14 -0.19 -7.55
N SER A 26 -1.13 0.69 -7.56
CA SER A 26 -0.83 1.54 -6.41
C SER A 26 -0.91 3.01 -6.80
N SER A 27 -1.34 3.85 -5.86
CA SER A 27 -1.34 5.30 -6.03
C SER A 27 -0.82 5.95 -4.76
N LEU A 28 0.24 6.74 -4.88
CA LEU A 28 0.85 7.49 -3.80
C LEU A 28 0.73 8.98 -4.15
N ARG A 29 0.07 9.74 -3.27
CA ARG A 29 -0.02 11.20 -3.37
C ARG A 29 0.33 11.80 -2.01
N SER A 30 1.24 12.75 -2.01
CA SER A 30 1.55 13.59 -0.85
C SER A 30 1.64 15.04 -1.32
N ARG A 31 1.23 15.96 -0.44
CA ARG A 31 1.37 17.40 -0.66
C ARG A 31 1.51 18.11 0.67
N GLU A 32 2.29 19.16 0.68
CA GLU A 32 2.37 20.10 1.79
C GLU A 32 1.01 20.80 1.99
N CYS A 33 0.68 21.11 3.23
CA CYS A 33 -0.48 21.90 3.62
C CYS A 33 -0.17 22.71 4.89
N ASP A 34 -1.05 23.64 5.22
CA ASP A 34 -0.94 24.39 6.47
C ASP A 34 -0.91 23.44 7.68
N VAL A 35 -0.06 23.77 8.65
CA VAL A 35 -0.02 23.06 9.93
C VAL A 35 -1.32 23.33 10.68
N THR A 36 -1.99 22.26 11.06
CA THR A 36 -3.27 22.29 11.77
C THR A 36 -3.23 21.26 12.91
N PRO A 37 -4.09 21.37 13.94
CA PRO A 37 -4.19 20.32 14.96
C PRO A 37 -4.45 18.93 14.38
N GLU A 38 -5.18 18.86 13.26
CA GLU A 38 -5.48 17.64 12.53
C GLU A 38 -4.30 17.10 11.71
N ARG A 39 -3.37 17.97 11.31
CA ARG A 39 -2.18 17.64 10.51
C ARG A 39 -0.98 18.43 11.04
N PRO A 40 -0.44 18.04 12.20
CA PRO A 40 0.62 18.80 12.88
C PRO A 40 1.92 18.85 12.07
N HIS A 41 2.11 17.89 11.15
CA HIS A 41 3.28 17.82 10.27
C HIS A 41 3.13 18.61 8.96
N GLY A 42 2.00 19.31 8.74
CA GLY A 42 1.79 20.08 7.51
C GLY A 42 1.78 19.23 6.24
N LEU A 43 1.35 17.96 6.36
CA LEU A 43 1.34 17.01 5.25
C LEU A 43 -0.06 16.42 5.06
N ARG A 44 -0.54 16.44 3.82
CA ARG A 44 -1.71 15.64 3.41
C ARG A 44 -1.26 14.52 2.50
N TYR A 45 -1.66 13.30 2.80
CA TYR A 45 -1.31 12.14 2.00
C TYR A 45 -2.49 11.19 1.74
N SER A 46 -2.32 10.38 0.70
CA SER A 46 -3.21 9.30 0.30
C SER A 46 -2.38 8.28 -0.47
N LEU A 47 -2.05 7.16 0.18
CA LEU A 47 -1.37 6.02 -0.40
C LEU A 47 -2.37 4.86 -0.44
N THR A 48 -2.54 4.22 -1.58
CA THR A 48 -3.58 3.21 -1.78
C THR A 48 -3.08 2.05 -2.64
N LEU A 49 -3.52 0.84 -2.27
CA LEU A 49 -3.31 -0.39 -3.02
C LEU A 49 -4.67 -0.92 -3.46
N HIS A 50 -4.80 -1.22 -4.75
CA HIS A 50 -6.04 -1.71 -5.36
C HIS A 50 -5.81 -3.05 -6.04
N ALA A 51 -6.74 -3.98 -5.84
CA ALA A 51 -6.84 -5.19 -6.64
C ALA A 51 -7.25 -4.86 -8.09
N GLU A 52 -7.13 -5.84 -8.97
CA GLU A 52 -7.47 -5.74 -10.39
C GLU A 52 -8.93 -5.31 -10.64
N ASP A 53 -9.85 -5.73 -9.76
CA ASP A 53 -11.26 -5.36 -9.77
C ASP A 53 -11.53 -3.93 -9.24
N GLY A 54 -10.47 -3.19 -8.90
CA GLY A 54 -10.55 -1.85 -8.31
C GLY A 54 -10.77 -1.85 -6.79
N ALA A 55 -10.98 -3.00 -6.15
CA ALA A 55 -11.22 -3.08 -4.72
C ALA A 55 -9.99 -2.58 -3.94
N ARG A 56 -10.19 -1.67 -2.99
CA ARG A 56 -9.13 -1.16 -2.13
C ARG A 56 -8.67 -2.23 -1.15
N LEU A 57 -7.44 -2.68 -1.30
CA LEU A 57 -6.80 -3.66 -0.43
C LEU A 57 -6.17 -3.00 0.81
N LEU A 58 -5.53 -1.85 0.60
CA LEU A 58 -4.81 -1.08 1.62
C LEU A 58 -4.97 0.41 1.34
N GLY A 59 -5.04 1.22 2.38
CA GLY A 59 -4.99 2.67 2.29
C GLY A 59 -4.29 3.28 3.50
N PHE A 60 -3.48 4.31 3.29
CA PHE A 60 -2.98 5.19 4.35
C PHE A 60 -3.38 6.60 3.93
N ASP A 61 -4.13 7.29 4.77
CA ASP A 61 -4.54 8.65 4.49
C ASP A 61 -4.81 9.43 5.78
N ASN A 62 -4.88 10.75 5.64
CA ASN A 62 -5.26 11.63 6.73
C ASN A 62 -6.35 12.60 6.32
N ALA A 63 -7.29 12.18 5.45
CA ALA A 63 -8.28 13.07 4.87
C ALA A 63 -9.39 13.47 5.86
N HIS A 64 -9.73 12.58 6.79
CA HIS A 64 -10.76 12.79 7.81
C HIS A 64 -10.33 12.19 9.15
N GLY A 65 -10.88 12.70 10.24
CA GLY A 65 -10.74 12.08 11.55
C GLY A 65 -11.46 10.73 11.61
N ILE A 66 -10.91 9.79 12.35
CA ILE A 66 -11.60 8.57 12.78
C ILE A 66 -11.64 8.52 14.31
N THR A 67 -12.66 7.85 14.85
CA THR A 67 -12.85 7.70 16.29
C THR A 67 -12.59 6.27 16.72
N GLU A 68 -11.85 6.10 17.82
CA GLU A 68 -11.84 4.85 18.57
C GLU A 68 -12.61 5.04 19.89
N GLY A 69 -13.55 4.14 20.15
CA GLY A 69 -14.45 4.17 21.31
C GLY A 69 -15.90 4.49 20.95
N SER A 70 -16.82 3.67 21.46
CA SER A 70 -18.27 3.90 21.36
C SER A 70 -18.93 3.43 22.65
N GLY A 71 -19.94 4.16 23.13
CA GLY A 71 -20.72 3.82 24.32
C GLY A 71 -20.49 4.72 25.55
N PRO A 72 -21.31 4.58 26.61
CA PRO A 72 -21.24 5.43 27.79
C PRO A 72 -19.90 5.29 28.52
N GLY A 73 -19.19 6.41 28.74
CA GLY A 73 -17.92 6.45 29.46
C GLY A 73 -16.67 6.18 28.61
N ALA A 74 -16.81 5.93 27.31
CA ALA A 74 -15.66 5.82 26.41
C ALA A 74 -14.97 7.18 26.24
N ARG A 75 -13.64 7.22 26.41
CA ARG A 75 -12.84 8.37 25.98
C ARG A 75 -12.72 8.31 24.46
N THR A 76 -13.43 9.19 23.76
CA THR A 76 -13.34 9.31 22.30
C THR A 76 -12.02 10.00 21.93
N ARG A 77 -11.10 9.25 21.33
CA ARG A 77 -9.92 9.81 20.65
C ARG A 77 -10.28 10.01 19.18
N ILE A 78 -10.00 11.19 18.63
CA ILE A 78 -10.13 11.49 17.20
C ILE A 78 -8.72 11.65 16.64
N GLU A 79 -8.34 10.82 15.67
CA GLU A 79 -7.08 10.94 14.94
C GLU A 79 -7.33 11.02 13.44
N TYR A 80 -6.52 11.82 12.76
CA TYR A 80 -6.62 11.97 11.32
C TYR A 80 -5.74 10.98 10.59
N ASP A 81 -4.52 10.72 11.07
CA ASP A 81 -3.65 9.73 10.45
C ASP A 81 -4.20 8.32 10.70
N HIS A 82 -4.56 7.63 9.62
CA HIS A 82 -5.14 6.31 9.71
C HIS A 82 -4.86 5.44 8.50
N LYS A 83 -4.97 4.13 8.70
CA LYS A 83 -4.88 3.12 7.65
C LYS A 83 -6.15 2.29 7.53
N HIS A 84 -6.46 1.93 6.29
CA HIS A 84 -7.56 1.07 5.88
C HIS A 84 -7.02 -0.27 5.42
N LYS A 85 -7.55 -1.37 5.94
CA LYS A 85 -7.26 -2.73 5.48
C LYS A 85 -8.56 -3.48 5.25
N GLY A 86 -9.00 -3.51 4.00
CA GLY A 86 -10.38 -3.84 3.65
C GLY A 86 -11.34 -2.87 4.36
N GLU A 87 -12.25 -3.40 5.16
CA GLU A 87 -13.24 -2.63 5.93
C GLU A 87 -12.71 -2.11 7.27
N ARG A 88 -11.55 -2.58 7.71
CA ARG A 88 -10.99 -2.19 9.02
C ARG A 88 -10.22 -0.89 8.89
N VAL A 89 -10.51 0.06 9.76
CA VAL A 89 -9.78 1.32 9.89
C VAL A 89 -9.11 1.40 11.25
N ARG A 90 -7.85 1.84 11.29
CA ARG A 90 -7.05 1.97 12.52
C ARG A 90 -6.22 3.24 12.47
N PHE A 91 -5.96 3.82 13.63
CA PHE A 91 -5.00 4.92 13.74
C PHE A 91 -3.65 4.50 13.17
N TYR A 92 -2.96 5.47 12.61
CA TYR A 92 -1.59 5.35 12.15
C TYR A 92 -0.76 6.44 12.83
N ASP A 93 0.23 6.04 13.61
CA ASP A 93 1.13 6.98 14.26
C ASP A 93 2.17 7.45 13.23
N TYR A 94 1.86 8.56 12.54
CA TYR A 94 2.76 9.15 11.56
C TYR A 94 4.06 9.61 12.23
N GLU A 95 5.20 9.24 11.62
CA GLU A 95 6.54 9.68 12.05
C GLU A 95 7.14 10.64 11.02
N ASP A 96 7.36 10.14 9.81
CA ASP A 96 7.81 10.92 8.66
C ASP A 96 7.40 10.27 7.33
N ALA A 97 7.68 10.96 6.22
CA ALA A 97 7.29 10.52 4.88
C ALA A 97 8.03 9.26 4.39
N GLY A 98 9.28 9.07 4.83
CA GLY A 98 10.06 7.86 4.56
C GLY A 98 9.42 6.67 5.24
N LYS A 99 9.16 6.80 6.55
CA LYS A 99 8.51 5.76 7.35
C LYS A 99 7.12 5.40 6.85
N LEU A 100 6.31 6.40 6.48
CA LEU A 100 5.01 6.23 5.85
C LEU A 100 5.09 5.35 4.59
N THR A 101 6.09 5.59 3.76
CA THR A 101 6.27 4.85 2.50
C THR A 101 6.75 3.42 2.77
N GLU A 102 7.71 3.25 3.69
CA GLU A 102 8.19 1.93 4.11
C GLU A 102 7.07 1.06 4.69
N ASP A 103 6.29 1.60 5.62
CA ASP A 103 5.20 0.88 6.26
C ASP A 103 4.10 0.51 5.26
N PHE A 104 3.79 1.40 4.32
CA PHE A 104 2.83 1.13 3.25
C PHE A 104 3.27 -0.06 2.39
N TRP A 105 4.53 -0.08 1.93
CA TRP A 105 5.02 -1.17 1.09
C TRP A 105 5.16 -2.48 1.85
N ALA A 106 5.60 -2.46 3.10
CA ALA A 106 5.68 -3.65 3.95
C ALA A 106 4.29 -4.30 4.13
N GLU A 107 3.24 -3.50 4.38
CA GLU A 107 1.88 -4.02 4.45
C GLU A 107 1.34 -4.49 3.10
N ALA A 108 1.66 -3.77 2.02
CA ALA A 108 1.27 -4.15 0.66
C ALA A 108 1.86 -5.52 0.29
N GLU A 109 3.15 -5.73 0.49
CA GLU A 109 3.83 -7.02 0.26
C GLU A 109 3.18 -8.13 1.08
N THR A 110 2.91 -7.89 2.36
CA THR A 110 2.22 -8.86 3.22
C THR A 110 0.85 -9.25 2.68
N ILE A 111 0.08 -8.28 2.16
CA ILE A 111 -1.24 -8.54 1.56
C ILE A 111 -1.11 -9.34 0.27
N LEU A 112 -0.16 -8.96 -0.59
CA LEU A 112 0.06 -9.63 -1.88
C LEU A 112 0.55 -11.07 -1.68
N GLN A 113 1.45 -11.31 -0.75
CA GLN A 113 1.94 -12.65 -0.45
C GLN A 113 0.81 -13.56 0.05
N LYS A 114 -0.08 -13.05 0.90
CA LYS A 114 -1.27 -13.79 1.38
C LYS A 114 -2.28 -14.11 0.28
N ARG A 115 -2.35 -13.30 -0.78
CA ARG A 115 -3.28 -13.50 -1.91
C ARG A 115 -2.72 -14.43 -2.99
N SER A 116 -1.41 -14.60 -3.02
CA SER A 116 -0.69 -15.50 -3.94
C SER A 116 -0.41 -16.87 -3.33
N SER A 117 -0.73 -17.06 -2.04
CA SER A 117 -0.61 -18.33 -1.31
C SER A 117 -1.86 -19.19 -1.42
#